data_AF-A0A7F8QYN1-F1
#
_entry.id   AF-A0A7F8QYN1-F1
#
_cell.length_a   1.000
_cell.length_b   1.000
_cell.length_c   1.000
_cell.angle_alpha   90.00
_cell.angle_beta   90.00
_cell.angle_gamma   90.00
#
_symmetry.space_group_name_H-M   'P 1'
#
loop_
_entity.id
_entity.type
_entity.pdbx_description
1 polymer ?
#
loop_
_entity_poly.entity_id
_entity_poly.type
_entity_poly.pdbx_seq_one_letter_code
_entity_poly.pdbx_strand_id
1 'polypeptide(L)'
;MLTTDLHSPQVKNKMTKEQYIKMNRGINDSKDLPEEYLSSIYEEIEGKKIAMKETKEHTIATKSTKQSVASEKQRRLLYNLEMEQMARTAKALMEAVSHAKAPFTSATHLDHVRPMFKLVWTPLLAAYSIGLQNCDDTEVASLCLEGIRCAIRIACIFGMQLERDAYVQALARFSLLTASSSITEMKQKNIDTIKTLITVAHTDGNYLGNSWHEVRFL
;
A
#
# COMPACT_ATOMS: atom_id res chain seq x y z
N MET A 1 8.48 8.24 24.06
CA MET A 1 9.64 8.75 24.84
C MET A 1 10.05 7.76 25.93
N LEU A 2 9.15 7.36 26.84
CA LEU A 2 9.45 6.43 27.95
C LEU A 2 10.08 5.09 27.50
N THR A 3 9.61 4.48 26.40
CA THR A 3 10.18 3.23 25.88
C THR A 3 11.67 3.34 25.51
N THR A 4 12.09 4.48 24.95
CA THR A 4 13.48 4.72 24.55
C THR A 4 14.35 4.99 25.76
N ASP A 5 13.82 5.72 26.74
CA ASP A 5 14.50 6.04 28.00
C ASP A 5 14.81 4.77 28.81
N LEU A 6 13.81 3.90 29.01
CA LEU A 6 13.95 2.70 29.83
C LEU A 6 14.78 1.58 29.17
N HIS A 7 14.82 1.50 27.84
CA HIS A 7 15.40 0.35 27.11
C HIS A 7 16.58 0.69 26.18
N SER A 8 16.93 1.97 26.00
CA SER A 8 18.11 2.34 25.21
C SER A 8 19.36 2.22 26.07
N PRO A 9 20.41 1.49 25.64
CA PRO A 9 21.68 1.40 26.37
C PRO A 9 22.44 2.73 26.40
N GLN A 10 22.04 3.71 25.60
CA GLN A 10 22.65 5.05 25.55
C GLN A 10 22.17 5.96 26.69
N VAL A 11 21.05 5.63 27.35
CA VAL A 11 20.49 6.41 28.44
C VAL A 11 21.02 5.87 29.76
N LYS A 12 21.93 6.63 30.39
CA LYS A 12 22.57 6.25 31.66
C LYS A 12 21.69 6.47 32.89
N ASN A 13 20.91 7.56 32.88
CA ASN A 13 19.97 7.90 33.94
C ASN A 13 18.57 7.67 33.42
N LYS A 14 17.96 6.56 33.85
CA LYS A 14 16.60 6.19 33.46
C LYS A 14 15.59 6.98 34.29
N MET A 15 14.51 7.41 33.65
CA MET A 15 13.41 8.11 34.30
C MET A 15 12.66 7.19 35.26
N THR A 16 12.46 7.61 36.51
CA THR A 16 11.72 6.82 37.51
C THR A 16 10.21 6.96 37.33
N LYS A 17 9.45 6.07 37.97
CA LYS A 17 7.99 6.06 37.97
C LYS A 17 7.41 7.39 38.48
N GLU A 18 7.97 7.94 39.55
CA GLU A 18 7.53 9.20 40.16
C GLU A 18 7.83 10.39 39.25
N GLN A 19 8.96 10.36 38.55
CA GLN A 19 9.32 11.37 37.56
C GLN A 19 8.39 11.32 36.36
N TYR A 20 8.03 10.12 35.90
CA TYR A 20 7.07 9.93 34.82
C TYR A 20 5.67 10.47 35.18
N ILE A 21 5.19 10.20 36.40
CA ILE A 21 3.91 10.71 36.91
C ILE A 21 3.95 12.25 36.99
N LYS A 22 5.03 12.82 37.53
CA LYS A 22 5.19 14.28 37.62
C LYS A 22 5.23 14.96 36.25
N MET A 23 5.87 14.34 35.26
CA MET A 23 6.00 14.87 33.90
C MET A 23 4.66 14.90 33.14
N ASN A 24 3.72 14.01 33.48
CA ASN A 24 2.42 13.90 32.81
C ASN A 24 1.26 14.58 33.58
N ARG A 25 1.57 15.38 34.62
CA ARG A 25 0.56 16.22 35.28
C ARG A 25 0.01 17.29 34.33
N GLY A 26 -1.29 17.53 34.37
CA GLY A 26 -1.98 18.53 33.55
C GLY A 26 -2.21 18.18 32.07
N ILE A 27 -1.84 16.98 31.61
CA ILE A 27 -1.93 16.58 30.19
C ILE A 27 -3.37 16.31 29.72
N ASN A 28 -4.33 16.15 30.63
CA ASN A 28 -5.74 15.89 30.32
C ASN A 28 -6.56 17.19 30.42
N ASP A 29 -6.42 18.10 29.47
CA ASP A 29 -7.10 19.41 29.46
C ASP A 29 -6.95 20.18 30.79
N SER A 30 -5.72 20.32 31.27
CA SER A 30 -5.36 20.95 32.56
C SER A 30 -5.75 20.13 33.80
N LYS A 31 -6.15 18.87 33.65
CA LYS A 31 -6.37 17.92 34.75
C LYS A 31 -5.27 16.85 34.78
N ASP A 32 -5.08 16.29 35.97
CA ASP A 32 -4.16 15.19 36.19
C ASP A 32 -4.82 13.84 35.84
N LEU A 33 -4.06 12.95 35.22
CA LEU A 33 -4.46 11.56 35.03
C LEU A 33 -4.30 10.80 36.36
N PRO A 34 -5.13 9.76 36.62
CA PRO A 34 -4.99 8.92 37.80
C PRO A 34 -3.59 8.31 37.91
N GLU A 35 -3.00 8.38 39.11
CA GLU A 35 -1.64 7.89 39.35
C GLU A 35 -1.52 6.37 39.11
N GLU A 36 -2.57 5.62 39.41
CA GLU A 36 -2.65 4.17 39.14
C GLU A 36 -2.56 3.86 37.64
N TYR A 37 -3.17 4.68 36.79
CA TYR A 37 -3.16 4.51 35.34
C TYR A 37 -1.78 4.81 34.73
N LEU A 38 -1.12 5.88 35.18
CA LEU A 38 0.25 6.18 34.76
C LEU A 38 1.24 5.14 35.31
N SER A 39 0.97 4.62 36.50
CA SER A 39 1.76 3.56 37.13
C SER A 39 1.70 2.26 36.33
N SER A 40 0.51 1.83 35.91
CA SER A 40 0.36 0.61 35.13
C SER A 40 1.05 0.70 33.76
N ILE A 41 0.99 1.87 33.11
CA ILE A 41 1.69 2.11 31.83
C ILE A 41 3.21 2.04 32.00
N TYR A 42 3.74 2.61 33.09
CA TYR A 42 5.17 2.57 33.37
C TYR A 42 5.66 1.14 33.57
N GLU A 43 4.96 0.37 34.41
CA GLU A 43 5.31 -1.04 34.71
C GLU A 43 5.18 -1.93 33.47
N GLU A 44 4.17 -1.72 32.64
CA GLU A 44 4.00 -2.46 31.39
C GLU A 44 5.13 -2.17 30.40
N ILE A 45 5.52 -0.91 30.25
CA ILE A 45 6.60 -0.51 29.35
C ILE A 45 7.93 -1.02 29.88
N GLU A 46 8.21 -0.92 31.18
CA GLU A 46 9.43 -1.45 31.82
C GLU A 46 9.56 -2.97 31.67
N GLY A 47 8.47 -3.71 31.86
CA GLY A 47 8.46 -5.17 31.73
C GLY A 47 8.50 -5.67 30.29
N LYS A 48 7.94 -4.90 29.34
CA LYS A 48 7.82 -5.29 27.95
C LYS A 48 8.29 -4.17 27.03
N LYS A 49 9.56 -4.26 26.63
CA LYS A 49 10.10 -3.43 25.56
C LYS A 49 9.17 -3.50 24.35
N ILE A 50 8.60 -2.36 23.97
CA ILE A 50 7.90 -2.23 22.70
C ILE A 50 8.99 -2.34 21.63
N ALA A 51 9.20 -3.56 21.15
CA ALA A 51 10.04 -3.80 19.99
C ALA A 51 9.31 -3.19 18.79
N MET A 52 9.64 -1.96 18.45
CA MET A 52 9.56 -1.58 17.05
C MET A 52 10.42 -2.60 16.31
N LYS A 53 9.77 -3.54 15.60
CA LYS A 53 10.37 -4.00 14.36
C LYS A 53 10.76 -2.72 13.65
N GLU A 54 12.04 -2.58 13.33
CA GLU A 54 12.48 -1.52 12.43
C GLU A 54 11.64 -1.69 11.16
N THR A 55 10.49 -1.02 11.16
CA THR A 55 9.90 -0.54 9.94
C THR A 55 11.00 0.40 9.52
N LYS A 56 11.89 -0.08 8.64
CA LYS A 56 12.76 0.79 7.89
C LYS A 56 11.80 1.76 7.26
N GLU A 57 11.62 2.89 7.91
CA GLU A 57 10.85 3.98 7.40
C GLU A 57 11.46 4.20 6.02
N HIS A 58 10.69 3.89 4.98
CA HIS A 58 10.99 4.30 3.63
C HIS A 58 10.76 5.82 3.54
N THR A 59 11.43 6.58 4.40
CA THR A 59 11.84 7.92 4.06
C THR A 59 12.91 7.75 3.00
N ILE A 60 12.60 8.27 1.82
CA ILE A 60 13.53 8.49 0.72
C ILE A 60 14.60 9.47 1.26
N ALA A 61 15.54 8.94 2.03
CA ALA A 61 16.72 9.63 2.47
C ALA A 61 17.87 9.02 1.67
N THR A 62 18.29 9.77 0.67
CA THR A 62 19.59 9.72 0.02
C THR A 62 20.71 9.63 1.08
N LYS A 63 20.98 8.42 1.58
CA LYS A 63 22.23 8.13 2.28
C LYS A 63 23.26 7.77 1.23
N SER A 64 24.01 8.79 0.84
CA SER A 64 25.27 8.70 0.13
C SER A 64 26.29 7.92 0.96
N THR A 65 26.22 6.59 0.92
CA THR A 65 27.41 5.76 1.16
C THR A 65 28.18 5.79 -0.15
N LYS A 66 29.24 6.61 -0.19
CA LYS A 66 30.19 6.68 -1.29
C LYS A 66 30.96 5.35 -1.38
N GLN A 67 30.34 4.32 -1.96
CA GLN A 67 31.08 3.28 -2.66
C GLN A 67 31.08 3.67 -4.13
N SER A 68 32.26 4.08 -4.59
CA SER A 68 32.57 4.29 -6.00
C SER A 68 32.33 2.97 -6.74
N VAL A 69 31.17 2.84 -7.39
CA VAL A 69 30.93 1.76 -8.34
C VAL A 69 31.46 2.27 -9.68
N ALA A 70 32.65 1.83 -10.06
CA ALA A 70 33.41 2.34 -11.21
C ALA A 70 32.75 2.08 -12.59
N SER A 71 31.56 1.47 -12.65
CA SER A 71 30.84 1.24 -13.90
C SER A 71 29.32 1.22 -13.69
N GLU A 72 28.60 1.99 -14.51
CA GLU A 72 27.12 2.04 -14.57
C GLU A 72 26.50 0.63 -14.71
N LYS A 73 27.19 -0.27 -15.41
CA LYS A 73 26.77 -1.66 -15.63
C LYS A 73 26.79 -2.48 -14.34
N GLN A 74 27.79 -2.25 -13.49
CA GLN A 74 27.94 -2.94 -12.21
C GLN A 74 26.94 -2.41 -11.17
N ARG A 75 26.60 -1.12 -11.22
CA ARG A 75 25.52 -0.52 -10.41
C ARG A 75 24.16 -1.14 -10.74
N ARG A 76 23.85 -1.31 -12.03
CA ARG A 76 22.61 -1.98 -12.48
C ARG A 76 22.56 -3.45 -12.05
N LEU A 77 23.68 -4.16 -12.13
CA LEU A 77 23.73 -5.57 -11.73
C LEU A 77 23.48 -5.75 -10.22
N LEU A 78 24.13 -4.92 -9.39
CA LEU A 78 23.92 -4.93 -7.94
C LEU A 78 22.48 -4.60 -7.57
N TYR A 79 21.87 -3.60 -8.22
CA TYR A 79 20.47 -3.26 -8.02
C TYR A 79 19.52 -4.40 -8.40
N ASN A 80 19.76 -5.07 -9.54
CA ASN A 80 18.96 -6.21 -9.95
C ASN A 80 19.09 -7.38 -8.96
N LEU A 81 20.28 -7.62 -8.44
CA LEU A 81 20.52 -8.65 -7.43
C LEU A 81 19.79 -8.33 -6.11
N GLU A 82 19.83 -7.07 -5.67
CA GLU A 82 19.10 -6.60 -4.49
C GLU A 82 17.57 -6.71 -4.70
N MET A 83 17.07 -6.33 -5.87
CA MET A 83 15.66 -6.48 -6.24
C MET A 83 15.22 -7.95 -6.22
N GLU A 84 16.03 -8.85 -6.77
CA GLU A 84 15.74 -10.28 -6.79
C GLU A 84 15.74 -10.87 -5.37
N GLN A 85 16.67 -10.45 -4.52
CA GLN A 85 16.73 -10.86 -3.13
C GLN A 85 15.54 -10.32 -2.32
N MET A 86 15.10 -9.09 -2.57
CA MET A 86 13.87 -8.54 -2.00
C MET A 86 12.64 -9.33 -2.44
N ALA A 87 12.52 -9.69 -3.73
CA ALA A 87 11.42 -10.50 -4.23
C ALA A 87 11.37 -11.88 -3.57
N ARG A 88 12.52 -12.55 -3.42
CA ARG A 88 12.63 -13.84 -2.74
C ARG A 88 12.24 -13.75 -1.26
N THR A 89 12.68 -12.69 -0.57
CA THR A 89 12.35 -12.45 0.84
C THR A 89 10.87 -12.18 1.02
N ALA A 90 10.26 -11.38 0.13
CA ALA A 90 8.82 -11.11 0.14
C ALA A 90 8.01 -12.40 -0.09
N LYS A 91 8.43 -13.25 -1.04
CA LYS A 91 7.80 -14.56 -1.29
C LYS A 91 7.88 -15.47 -0.07
N ALA A 92 9.05 -15.60 0.55
CA ALA A 92 9.23 -16.42 1.75
C ALA A 92 8.39 -15.91 2.93
N LEU A 93 8.27 -14.59 3.09
CA LEU A 93 7.41 -13.99 4.12
C LEU A 93 5.93 -14.29 3.85
N MET A 94 5.48 -14.17 2.59
CA MET A 94 4.12 -14.53 2.19
C MET A 94 3.81 -16.01 2.43
N GLU A 95 4.73 -16.92 2.10
CA GLU A 95 4.61 -18.36 2.36
C GLU A 95 4.62 -18.69 3.86
N ALA A 96 5.43 -17.99 4.66
CA ALA A 96 5.43 -18.18 6.11
C ALA A 96 4.12 -17.70 6.77
N VAL A 97 3.54 -16.61 6.26
CA VAL A 97 2.28 -16.03 6.77
C VAL A 97 1.06 -16.82 6.27
N SER A 98 1.12 -17.47 5.10
CA SER A 98 0.00 -18.27 4.58
C SER A 98 -0.32 -19.49 5.47
N HIS A 99 0.67 -20.02 6.18
CA HIS A 99 0.50 -21.12 7.15
C HIS A 99 0.18 -20.65 8.57
N ALA A 100 0.23 -19.35 8.85
CA ALA A 100 -0.17 -18.82 10.14
C ALA A 100 -1.70 -18.83 10.24
N LYS A 101 -2.26 -19.68 11.09
CA LYS A 101 -3.67 -19.61 11.50
C LYS A 101 -3.91 -18.32 12.29
N ALA A 102 -4.09 -17.22 11.59
CA ALA A 102 -4.65 -16.01 12.19
C ALA A 102 -6.15 -16.25 12.46
N PRO A 103 -6.69 -15.75 13.59
CA PRO A 103 -8.13 -15.73 13.80
C PRO A 103 -8.78 -14.89 12.70
N PHE A 104 -9.37 -15.55 11.71
CA PHE A 104 -10.12 -14.90 10.64
C PHE A 104 -11.46 -14.44 11.21
N THR A 105 -11.63 -13.13 11.36
CA THR A 105 -12.91 -12.55 11.76
C THR A 105 -13.65 -12.14 10.49
N SER A 106 -14.73 -12.83 10.17
CA SER A 106 -15.57 -12.47 9.03
C SER A 106 -16.39 -11.23 9.37
N ALA A 107 -16.04 -10.10 8.77
CA ALA A 107 -16.79 -8.87 8.90
C ALA A 107 -17.98 -8.90 7.93
N THR A 108 -19.20 -8.84 8.45
CA THR A 108 -20.45 -8.89 7.64
C THR A 108 -21.03 -7.51 7.32
N HIS A 109 -20.58 -6.45 8.01
CA HIS A 109 -21.07 -5.10 7.79
C HIS A 109 -20.39 -4.42 6.59
N LEU A 110 -21.21 -3.77 5.77
CA LEU A 110 -20.81 -3.03 4.56
C LEU A 110 -19.79 -1.91 4.84
N ASP A 111 -19.78 -1.37 6.06
CA ASP A 111 -18.88 -0.29 6.48
C ASP A 111 -17.39 -0.69 6.44
N HIS A 112 -17.08 -1.99 6.53
CA HIS A 112 -15.71 -2.49 6.46
C HIS A 112 -15.16 -2.58 5.03
N VAL A 113 -16.03 -2.59 4.01
CA VAL A 113 -15.59 -2.80 2.61
C VAL A 113 -14.71 -1.64 2.14
N ARG A 114 -15.07 -0.40 2.49
CA ARG A 114 -14.29 0.80 2.15
C ARG A 114 -12.87 0.80 2.72
N PRO A 115 -12.66 0.63 4.05
CA PRO A 115 -11.30 0.56 4.61
C PRO A 115 -10.52 -0.68 4.15
N MET A 116 -11.18 -1.82 3.94
CA MET A 116 -10.50 -3.00 3.37
C MET A 116 -10.00 -2.71 1.96
N PHE A 117 -10.85 -2.12 1.10
CA PHE A 117 -10.47 -1.77 -0.27
C PHE A 117 -9.36 -0.73 -0.31
N LYS A 118 -9.37 0.27 0.60
CA LYS A 118 -8.28 1.26 0.74
C LYS A 118 -6.90 0.64 0.96
N LEU A 119 -6.82 -0.54 1.58
CA LEU A 119 -5.55 -1.22 1.83
C LEU A 119 -5.09 -2.07 0.64
N VAL A 120 -6.03 -2.60 -0.16
CA VAL A 120 -5.71 -3.59 -1.21
C VAL A 120 -5.72 -3.05 -2.63
N TRP A 121 -6.29 -1.86 -2.89
CA TRP A 121 -6.44 -1.37 -4.26
C TRP A 121 -5.11 -1.18 -4.99
N THR A 122 -4.04 -0.71 -4.32
CA THR A 122 -2.73 -0.52 -4.94
C THR A 122 -2.06 -1.83 -5.39
N PRO A 123 -1.94 -2.89 -4.55
CA PRO A 123 -1.38 -4.16 -5.01
C PRO A 123 -2.28 -4.85 -6.03
N LEU A 124 -3.61 -4.71 -5.94
CA LEU A 124 -4.53 -5.24 -6.96
C LEU A 124 -4.31 -4.56 -8.31
N LEU A 125 -4.24 -3.23 -8.34
CA LEU A 125 -3.97 -2.47 -9.56
C LEU A 125 -2.63 -2.86 -10.19
N ALA A 126 -1.58 -3.02 -9.37
CA ALA A 126 -0.27 -3.46 -9.84
C ALA A 126 -0.33 -4.87 -10.42
N ALA A 127 -0.97 -5.82 -9.75
CA ALA A 127 -1.10 -7.20 -10.21
C ALA A 127 -1.84 -7.27 -11.56
N TYR A 128 -2.98 -6.58 -11.69
CA TYR A 128 -3.73 -6.56 -12.95
C TYR A 128 -2.96 -5.87 -14.07
N SER A 129 -2.26 -4.77 -13.78
CA SER A 129 -1.45 -4.05 -14.77
C SER A 129 -0.29 -4.88 -15.30
N ILE A 130 0.42 -5.59 -14.41
CA ILE A 130 1.50 -6.52 -14.79
C ILE A 130 0.94 -7.69 -15.61
N GLY A 131 -0.21 -8.23 -15.20
CA GLY A 131 -0.91 -9.28 -15.95
C GLY A 131 -1.25 -8.84 -17.38
N LEU A 132 -1.83 -7.65 -17.55
CA LEU A 132 -2.13 -7.11 -18.89
C LEU A 132 -0.88 -6.85 -19.74
N GLN A 133 0.22 -6.40 -19.11
CA GLN A 133 1.43 -6.03 -19.83
C GLN A 133 2.23 -7.26 -20.29
N ASN A 134 2.42 -8.23 -19.39
CA ASN A 134 3.39 -9.31 -19.57
C ASN A 134 2.77 -10.65 -20.00
N CYS A 135 1.46 -10.85 -19.84
CA CYS A 135 0.79 -12.05 -20.30
C CYS A 135 0.21 -11.83 -21.71
N ASP A 136 0.55 -12.73 -22.64
CA ASP A 136 -0.07 -12.81 -23.97
C ASP A 136 -1.28 -13.77 -23.99
N ASP A 137 -1.61 -14.39 -22.85
CA ASP A 137 -2.79 -15.23 -22.69
C ASP A 137 -4.07 -14.38 -22.62
N THR A 138 -5.03 -14.72 -23.47
CA THR A 138 -6.31 -14.01 -23.58
C THR A 138 -7.18 -14.23 -22.33
N GLU A 139 -7.10 -15.40 -21.70
CA GLU A 139 -7.88 -15.70 -20.51
C GLU A 139 -7.40 -14.88 -19.31
N VAL A 140 -6.08 -14.82 -19.10
CA VAL A 140 -5.45 -14.00 -18.05
C VAL A 140 -5.75 -12.51 -18.26
N ALA A 141 -5.68 -12.03 -19.51
CA ALA A 141 -6.04 -10.66 -19.84
C ALA A 141 -7.52 -10.36 -19.52
N SER A 142 -8.44 -11.28 -19.85
CA SER A 142 -9.86 -11.13 -19.53
C SER A 142 -10.14 -11.06 -18.03
N LEU A 143 -9.49 -11.92 -17.23
CA LEU A 143 -9.62 -11.94 -15.77
C LEU A 143 -9.10 -10.65 -15.12
N CYS A 144 -7.99 -10.12 -15.62
CA CYS A 144 -7.44 -8.86 -15.14
C CYS A 144 -8.33 -7.67 -15.50
N LEU A 145 -8.90 -7.64 -16.71
CA LEU A 145 -9.87 -6.62 -17.12
C LEU A 145 -11.15 -6.66 -16.27
N GLU A 146 -11.65 -7.87 -15.99
CA GLU A 146 -12.81 -8.07 -15.12
C GLU A 146 -12.52 -7.66 -13.67
N GLY A 147 -11.30 -7.94 -13.19
CA GLY A 147 -10.81 -7.47 -11.89
C GLY A 147 -10.78 -5.95 -11.79
N ILE A 148 -10.26 -5.27 -12.83
CA ILE A 148 -10.24 -3.81 -12.89
C ILE A 148 -11.67 -3.24 -12.94
N ARG A 149 -12.57 -3.83 -13.75
CA ARG A 149 -13.98 -3.42 -13.82
C ARG A 149 -14.67 -3.54 -12.45
N CYS A 150 -14.50 -4.66 -11.76
CA CYS A 150 -15.04 -4.85 -10.40
C CYS A 150 -14.47 -3.82 -9.41
N ALA A 151 -13.16 -3.55 -9.48
CA ALA A 151 -12.50 -2.58 -8.62
C ALA A 151 -13.02 -1.14 -8.84
N ILE A 152 -13.24 -0.74 -10.10
CA ILE A 152 -13.85 0.55 -10.44
C ILE A 152 -15.26 0.64 -9.86
N ARG A 153 -16.06 -0.42 -9.99
CA ARG A 153 -17.43 -0.46 -9.45
C ARG A 153 -17.44 -0.30 -7.93
N ILE A 154 -16.55 -0.97 -7.21
CA ILE A 154 -16.40 -0.79 -5.75
C ILE A 154 -16.03 0.67 -5.46
N ALA A 155 -15.05 1.23 -6.17
CA ALA A 155 -14.63 2.62 -5.96
C ALA A 155 -15.76 3.62 -6.23
N CYS A 156 -16.59 3.39 -7.25
CA CYS A 156 -17.77 4.19 -7.58
C CYS A 156 -18.83 4.14 -6.46
N ILE A 157 -19.18 2.93 -5.97
CA ILE A 157 -20.19 2.75 -4.91
C ILE A 157 -19.79 3.47 -3.61
N PHE A 158 -18.51 3.40 -3.23
CA PHE A 158 -18.01 3.99 -1.98
C PHE A 158 -17.48 5.43 -2.14
N GLY A 159 -17.64 6.06 -3.31
CA GLY A 159 -17.21 7.43 -3.57
C GLY A 159 -15.70 7.65 -3.44
N MET A 160 -14.90 6.64 -3.81
CA MET A 160 -13.45 6.60 -3.67
C MET A 160 -12.78 7.15 -4.94
N GLN A 161 -12.63 8.47 -5.00
CA GLN A 161 -12.22 9.17 -6.23
C GLN A 161 -10.79 8.81 -6.68
N LEU A 162 -9.83 8.81 -5.76
CA LEU A 162 -8.42 8.54 -6.07
C LEU A 162 -8.26 7.14 -6.70
N GLU A 163 -8.89 6.16 -6.07
CA GLU A 163 -8.84 4.75 -6.47
C GLU A 163 -9.52 4.57 -7.83
N ARG A 164 -10.71 5.14 -8.01
CA ARG A 164 -11.43 5.13 -9.28
C ARG A 164 -10.60 5.74 -10.41
N ASP A 165 -10.06 6.94 -10.20
CA ASP A 165 -9.26 7.66 -11.20
C ASP A 165 -8.01 6.84 -11.58
N ALA A 166 -7.35 6.19 -10.62
CA ALA A 166 -6.18 5.35 -10.89
C ALA A 166 -6.51 4.12 -11.76
N TYR A 167 -7.62 3.43 -11.49
CA TYR A 167 -8.04 2.27 -12.30
C TYR A 167 -8.49 2.68 -13.70
N VAL A 168 -9.26 3.77 -13.82
CA VAL A 168 -9.69 4.30 -15.13
C VAL A 168 -8.49 4.74 -15.96
N GLN A 169 -7.52 5.41 -15.34
CA GLN A 169 -6.30 5.84 -16.02
C GLN A 169 -5.45 4.66 -16.48
N ALA A 170 -5.40 3.58 -15.71
CA ALA A 170 -4.73 2.36 -16.13
C ALA A 170 -5.41 1.76 -17.37
N LEU A 171 -6.74 1.61 -17.39
CA LEU A 171 -7.47 1.15 -18.58
C LEU A 171 -7.24 2.06 -19.79
N ALA A 172 -7.29 3.37 -19.60
CA ALA A 172 -7.06 4.34 -20.67
C ALA A 172 -5.65 4.17 -21.29
N ARG A 173 -4.62 3.96 -20.46
CA ARG A 173 -3.25 3.67 -20.95
C ARG A 173 -3.18 2.36 -21.72
N PHE A 174 -3.83 1.30 -21.23
CA PHE A 174 -3.83 0.00 -21.92
C PHE A 174 -4.66 -0.02 -23.22
N SER A 175 -5.62 0.89 -23.38
CA SER A 175 -6.40 1.03 -24.62
C SER A 175 -5.57 1.53 -25.82
N LEU A 176 -4.37 2.08 -25.59
CA LEU A 176 -3.49 2.70 -26.57
C LEU A 176 -4.09 3.89 -27.35
N LEU A 177 -5.33 4.30 -27.07
CA LEU A 177 -6.01 5.39 -27.79
C LEU A 177 -5.42 6.78 -27.49
N THR A 178 -4.79 6.93 -26.33
CA THR A 178 -4.11 8.17 -25.90
C THR A 178 -2.59 8.12 -26.10
N ALA A 179 -2.05 7.07 -26.72
CA ALA A 179 -0.61 6.91 -26.91
C ALA A 179 -0.11 7.81 -28.06
N SER A 180 0.42 8.99 -27.73
CA SER A 180 0.98 9.92 -28.73
C SER A 180 2.38 9.54 -29.24
N SER A 181 2.99 8.44 -28.77
CA SER A 181 4.44 8.23 -28.93
C SER A 181 4.91 6.83 -29.35
N SER A 182 4.02 5.86 -29.58
CA SER A 182 4.44 4.64 -30.26
C SER A 182 3.26 3.93 -30.91
N ILE A 183 3.33 3.74 -32.23
CA ILE A 183 2.54 2.73 -32.94
C ILE A 183 2.91 1.38 -32.33
N THR A 184 2.15 1.00 -31.32
CA THR A 184 2.22 -0.30 -30.67
C THR A 184 1.11 -1.09 -31.35
N GLU A 185 1.46 -2.21 -31.97
CA GLU A 185 0.51 -3.03 -32.71
C GLU A 185 -0.69 -3.39 -31.81
N MET A 186 -1.90 -2.96 -32.18
CA MET A 186 -3.09 -3.23 -31.38
C MET A 186 -3.35 -4.74 -31.38
N LYS A 187 -3.19 -5.35 -30.20
CA LYS A 187 -3.51 -6.77 -29.98
C LYS A 187 -4.97 -6.91 -29.54
N GLN A 188 -5.48 -8.15 -29.58
CA GLN A 188 -6.85 -8.48 -29.13
C GLN A 188 -7.16 -7.94 -27.71
N LYS A 189 -6.18 -7.99 -26.80
CA LYS A 189 -6.29 -7.44 -25.44
C LYS A 189 -6.60 -5.94 -25.40
N ASN A 190 -6.12 -5.15 -26.36
CA ASN A 190 -6.39 -3.72 -26.44
C ASN A 190 -7.85 -3.46 -26.85
N ILE A 191 -8.37 -4.26 -27.79
CA ILE A 191 -9.78 -4.22 -28.20
C ILE A 191 -10.69 -4.57 -27.02
N ASP A 192 -10.34 -5.61 -26.26
CA ASP A 192 -11.14 -6.03 -25.11
C ASP A 192 -11.02 -5.04 -23.94
N THR A 193 -9.90 -4.33 -23.82
CA THR A 193 -9.75 -3.18 -22.90
C THR A 193 -10.71 -2.05 -23.27
N ILE A 194 -10.83 -1.73 -24.56
CA ILE A 194 -11.77 -0.70 -25.06
C ILE A 194 -13.22 -1.11 -24.78
N LYS A 195 -13.60 -2.37 -25.06
CA LYS A 195 -14.94 -2.89 -24.72
C LYS A 195 -15.23 -2.79 -23.23
N THR A 196 -14.24 -3.12 -22.38
CA THR A 196 -14.37 -3.04 -20.93
C THR A 196 -14.55 -1.58 -20.49
N LEU A 197 -13.80 -0.65 -21.07
CA LEU A 197 -13.90 0.78 -20.80
C LEU A 197 -15.28 1.34 -21.18
N ILE A 198 -15.82 0.96 -22.35
CA ILE A 198 -17.18 1.31 -22.78
C ILE A 198 -18.23 0.72 -21.84
N THR A 199 -18.03 -0.53 -21.41
CA THR A 199 -18.95 -1.20 -20.46
C THR A 199 -19.00 -0.45 -19.13
N VAL A 200 -17.84 -0.08 -18.58
CA VAL A 200 -17.72 0.73 -17.35
C VAL A 200 -18.38 2.11 -17.53
N ALA A 201 -18.18 2.75 -18.68
CA ALA A 201 -18.83 4.03 -19.00
C ALA A 201 -20.36 3.90 -19.04
N HIS A 202 -20.88 2.79 -19.56
CA HIS A 202 -22.32 2.53 -19.64
C HIS A 202 -22.93 2.17 -18.28
N THR A 203 -22.25 1.34 -17.47
CA THR A 203 -22.79 0.85 -16.19
C THR A 203 -22.60 1.83 -15.04
N ASP A 204 -21.46 2.55 -15.01
CA ASP A 204 -21.04 3.37 -13.88
C ASP A 204 -20.83 4.85 -14.26
N GLY A 205 -21.27 5.25 -15.48
CA GLY A 205 -21.18 6.61 -16.04
C GLY A 205 -21.58 7.73 -15.08
N ASN A 206 -22.65 7.52 -14.30
CA ASN A 206 -23.16 8.51 -13.35
C ASN A 206 -22.28 8.69 -12.10
N TYR A 207 -21.38 7.74 -11.82
CA TYR A 207 -20.50 7.72 -10.64
C TYR A 207 -19.02 8.00 -10.98
N LEU A 208 -18.71 8.13 -12.28
CA LEU A 208 -17.36 8.39 -12.79
C LEU A 208 -16.85 9.81 -12.49
N GLY A 209 -17.74 10.79 -12.29
CA GLY A 209 -17.33 12.15 -11.88
C GLY A 209 -16.25 12.75 -12.80
N ASN A 210 -15.11 13.17 -12.23
CA ASN A 210 -14.00 13.75 -13.00
C ASN A 210 -13.26 12.74 -13.91
N SER A 211 -13.37 11.42 -13.66
CA SER A 211 -12.75 10.40 -14.53
C SER A 211 -13.43 10.31 -15.90
N TRP A 212 -14.60 10.95 -16.08
CA TRP A 212 -15.23 11.12 -17.39
C TRP A 212 -14.30 11.86 -18.37
N HIS A 213 -13.38 12.69 -17.89
CA HIS A 213 -12.43 13.33 -18.81
C HIS A 213 -11.54 12.32 -19.55
N GLU A 214 -11.17 11.20 -18.94
CA GLU A 214 -10.33 10.18 -19.59
C GLU A 214 -11.13 9.28 -20.54
N VAL A 215 -12.42 9.08 -20.28
CA VAL A 215 -13.30 8.26 -21.14
C VAL A 215 -13.90 9.07 -22.30
N ARG A 216 -13.98 10.41 -22.20
CA ARG A 216 -14.52 11.29 -23.26
C ARG A 216 -13.60 11.44 -24.49
N PHE A 217 -12.34 11.00 -24.41
CA PHE A 217 -11.40 11.01 -25.54
C PHE A 217 -11.38 9.71 -26.37
N LEU A 218 -12.30 8.78 -26.08
CA LEU A 218 -12.76 7.75 -27.02
C LEU A 218 -13.73 8.37 -28.04
#